data_AF-A0A172USM8-F1
#
_entry.id   AF-A0A172USM8-F1
#
_cell.length_a   1.000
_cell.length_b   1.000
_cell.length_c   1.000
_cell.angle_alpha   90.00
_cell.angle_beta   90.00
_cell.angle_gamma   90.00
#
_symmetry.space_group_name_H-M   'P 1'
#
loop_
_entity.id
_entity.type
_entity.pdbx_description
1 polymer ?
#
loop_
_entity_poly.entity_id
_entity_poly.type
_entity_poly.pdbx_seq_one_letter_code
_entity_poly.pdbx_strand_id
1 'polypeptide(L)'
;MLMCHPVGEFSIEDSDVLLGMLDVVSGRQRYGVPVWVSGPQMPAWEHSQLVIDVEPGRGTGFSLEESEGMRFISLARVVPAHATSMRSAQLP
;
A
#
# COMPACT_ATOMS: atom_id res chain seq x y z
N MET A 1 -0.17 4.83 -9.08
CA MET A 1 0.98 5.44 -8.39
C MET A 1 0.72 5.32 -6.91
N LEU A 2 1.69 4.80 -6.14
CA LEU A 2 1.52 4.63 -4.70
C LEU A 2 1.90 5.91 -3.97
N MET A 3 1.09 6.31 -2.98
CA MET A 3 1.38 7.43 -2.09
C MET A 3 1.16 7.00 -0.65
N CYS A 4 2.00 7.49 0.26
CA CYS A 4 1.99 7.21 1.68
C CYS A 4 1.83 8.54 2.44
N HIS A 5 0.82 8.60 3.29
CA HIS A 5 0.49 9.76 4.13
C HIS A 5 0.37 9.31 5.58
N PRO A 6 0.52 10.21 6.56
CA PRO A 6 0.19 9.88 7.95
C PRO A 6 -1.26 9.40 8.04
N VAL A 7 -1.50 8.40 8.90
CA VAL A 7 -2.84 7.83 9.06
C VAL A 7 -3.81 8.92 9.53
N GLY A 8 -4.86 9.16 8.75
CA GLY A 8 -5.87 10.18 9.02
C GLY A 8 -5.60 11.55 8.37
N GLU A 9 -4.48 11.74 7.67
CA GLU A 9 -4.16 13.01 6.99
C GLU A 9 -4.47 13.00 5.48
N PHE A 10 -4.85 11.85 4.92
CA PHE A 10 -5.37 11.74 3.56
C PHE A 10 -6.89 11.55 3.59
N SER A 11 -7.62 12.34 2.80
CA SER A 11 -9.08 12.21 2.66
C SER A 11 -9.43 10.95 1.90
N ILE A 12 -10.19 10.06 2.53
CA ILE A 12 -10.76 8.85 1.93
C ILE A 12 -12.20 9.15 1.56
N GLU A 13 -12.56 8.89 0.31
CA GLU A 13 -13.91 9.09 -0.21
C GLU A 13 -14.77 7.83 -0.05
N ASP A 14 -16.08 7.96 -0.13
CA ASP A 14 -17.02 6.83 0.00
C ASP A 14 -16.80 5.74 -1.08
N SER A 15 -16.23 6.12 -2.22
CA SER A 15 -15.91 5.18 -3.30
C SER A 15 -14.60 4.44 -3.11
N ASP A 16 -13.75 4.83 -2.17
CA ASP A 16 -12.46 4.19 -1.95
C ASP A 16 -12.63 2.83 -1.27
N VAL A 17 -11.82 1.87 -1.69
CA VAL A 17 -11.89 0.47 -1.24
C VAL A 17 -10.62 0.13 -0.46
N LEU A 18 -10.79 -0.40 0.76
CA LEU A 18 -9.68 -0.91 1.56
C LEU A 18 -9.20 -2.24 0.96
N LEU A 19 -7.99 -2.24 0.40
CA LEU A 19 -7.34 -3.45 -0.11
C LEU A 19 -6.78 -4.32 1.00
N GLY A 20 -6.32 -3.69 2.09
CA GLY A 20 -5.76 -4.43 3.21
C GLY A 20 -5.03 -3.56 4.24
N MET A 21 -4.42 -4.25 5.20
CA MET A 21 -3.63 -3.65 6.28
C MET A 21 -2.21 -4.17 6.20
N LEU A 22 -1.24 -3.27 6.06
CA LEU A 22 0.17 -3.62 6.24
C LEU A 22 0.46 -3.80 7.72
N ASP A 23 1.08 -4.92 8.08
CA ASP A 23 1.54 -5.22 9.43
C ASP A 23 2.84 -4.47 9.74
N VAL A 24 2.73 -3.15 9.82
CA VAL A 24 3.81 -2.23 10.18
C VAL A 24 3.38 -1.51 11.44
N VAL A 25 3.94 -1.94 12.57
CA VAL A 25 3.66 -1.37 13.88
C VAL A 25 4.87 -0.65 14.45
N SER A 26 4.65 0.50 15.05
CA SER A 26 5.66 1.34 15.71
C SER A 26 5.06 2.03 16.93
N GLY A 27 5.88 2.74 17.71
CA GLY A 27 5.38 3.53 18.85
C GLY A 27 4.30 4.55 18.47
N ARG A 28 4.32 5.03 17.21
CA ARG A 28 3.35 6.01 16.66
C ARG A 28 2.22 5.36 15.87
N GLN A 29 2.40 4.13 15.37
CA GLN A 29 1.39 3.40 14.59
C GLN A 29 1.13 2.02 15.20
N ARG A 30 0.05 1.87 15.97
CA ARG A 30 -0.20 0.63 16.75
C ARG A 30 -1.04 -0.43 16.04
N TYR A 31 -1.69 -0.09 14.94
CA TYR A 31 -2.75 -0.90 14.33
C TYR A 31 -2.50 -1.27 12.86
N GLY A 32 -1.24 -1.20 12.40
CA GLY A 32 -0.88 -1.38 10.99
C GLY A 32 -1.25 -0.18 10.12
N VAL A 33 -0.88 -0.21 8.84
CA VAL A 33 -1.11 0.90 7.89
C VAL A 33 -2.14 0.46 6.84
N PRO A 34 -3.28 1.15 6.69
CA PRO A 34 -4.29 0.78 5.70
C PRO A 34 -3.82 1.12 4.28
N VAL A 35 -4.15 0.26 3.32
CA VAL A 35 -3.90 0.45 1.88
C VAL A 35 -5.23 0.59 1.17
N TRP A 36 -5.46 1.74 0.56
CA TRP A 36 -6.69 2.07 -0.15
C TRP A 36 -6.45 2.13 -1.66
N VAL A 37 -7.51 1.89 -2.42
CA VAL A 37 -7.56 2.13 -3.86
C VAL A 37 -8.86 2.83 -4.22
N SER A 38 -8.84 3.69 -5.24
CA SER A 38 -10.08 4.28 -5.72
C SER A 38 -11.03 3.22 -6.28
N GLY A 39 -12.33 3.37 -6.03
CA GLY A 39 -13.36 2.44 -6.51
C GLY A 39 -13.27 2.12 -8.00
N PRO A 40 -13.10 3.11 -8.91
CA PRO A 40 -12.93 2.86 -10.34
C PRO A 40 -11.70 2.00 -10.70
N GLN A 41 -10.68 1.96 -9.83
CA GLN A 41 -9.48 1.16 -10.01
C GLN A 41 -9.59 -0.24 -9.38
N MET A 42 -10.53 -0.46 -8.43
CA MET A 42 -10.70 -1.73 -7.74
C MET A 42 -10.79 -2.96 -8.67
N PRO A 43 -11.50 -2.93 -9.81
CA PRO A 43 -11.58 -4.09 -10.70
C PRO A 43 -10.21 -4.57 -11.24
N ALA A 44 -9.19 -3.70 -11.29
CA ALA A 44 -7.85 -4.09 -11.70
C ALA A 44 -7.10 -4.92 -10.63
N TRP A 45 -7.57 -4.89 -9.39
CA TRP A 45 -6.89 -5.48 -8.24
C TRP A 45 -7.58 -6.73 -7.66
N GLU A 46 -8.81 -7.04 -8.09
CA GLU A 46 -9.66 -8.12 -7.54
C GLU A 46 -9.01 -9.52 -7.57
N HIS A 47 -8.10 -9.76 -8.51
CA HIS A 47 -7.40 -11.04 -8.68
C HIS A 47 -5.88 -10.87 -8.64
N SER A 48 -5.41 -9.84 -7.95
CA SER A 48 -3.99 -9.48 -7.90
C SER A 48 -3.49 -9.55 -6.46
N GLN A 49 -2.32 -10.18 -6.27
CA GLN A 49 -1.53 -9.90 -5.09
C GLN A 49 -0.70 -8.64 -5.34
N LEU A 50 -0.94 -7.61 -4.52
CA LEU A 50 -0.13 -6.41 -4.45
C LEU A 50 1.02 -6.64 -3.45
N VAL A 51 2.25 -6.41 -3.91
CA VAL A 51 3.45 -6.32 -3.09
C VAL A 51 3.88 -4.86 -3.09
N ILE A 52 4.07 -4.31 -1.90
CA ILE A 52 4.57 -2.96 -1.67
C ILE A 52 5.98 -3.09 -1.13
N ASP A 53 6.94 -2.53 -1.85
CA ASP A 53 8.36 -2.53 -1.49
C ASP A 53 8.89 -1.10 -1.44
N VAL A 54 10.09 -0.90 -0.91
CA VAL A 54 10.73 0.40 -0.80
C VAL A 54 12.21 0.33 -1.19
N GLU A 55 12.64 1.25 -2.04
CA GLU A 55 14.02 1.31 -2.52
C GLU A 55 14.56 2.74 -2.53
N PRO A 56 15.89 2.96 -2.54
CA PRO A 56 16.47 4.28 -2.72
C PRO A 56 16.03 4.90 -4.05
N GLY A 57 15.58 6.15 -4.02
CA GLY A 57 15.13 6.83 -5.23
C GLY A 57 14.30 8.08 -4.95
N ARG A 58 13.86 8.72 -6.04
CA ARG A 58 12.94 9.84 -5.96
C ARG A 58 11.52 9.31 -5.73
N GLY A 59 10.98 9.58 -4.54
CA GLY A 59 9.59 9.31 -4.19
C GLY A 59 8.61 10.18 -4.97
N THR A 60 7.32 10.00 -4.69
CA THR A 60 6.27 10.83 -5.26
C THR A 60 6.17 12.14 -4.47
N GLY A 61 6.04 13.28 -5.15
CA GLY A 61 6.05 14.66 -4.61
C GLY A 61 5.20 14.99 -3.37
N PHE A 62 4.35 14.08 -2.94
CA PHE A 62 3.37 14.22 -1.86
C PHE A 62 3.43 13.06 -0.85
N SER A 63 4.43 12.19 -0.95
CA SER A 63 4.53 10.93 -0.22
C SER A 63 5.62 10.99 0.85
N LEU A 64 5.37 10.40 2.02
CA LEU A 64 6.24 10.51 3.19
C LEU A 64 7.69 10.06 2.97
N GLU A 65 7.93 9.09 2.09
CA GLU A 65 9.26 8.55 1.84
C GLU A 65 10.14 9.44 0.98
N GLU A 66 9.57 10.46 0.31
CA GLU A 66 10.32 11.33 -0.59
C GLU A 66 11.41 12.11 0.16
N SER A 67 11.13 12.62 1.37
CA SER A 67 12.12 13.33 2.20
C SER A 67 13.24 12.42 2.71
N GLU A 68 13.03 11.10 2.67
CA GLU A 68 13.99 10.09 3.12
C GLU A 68 14.89 9.61 1.97
N GLY A 69 14.74 10.15 0.76
CA GLY A 69 15.50 9.70 -0.42
C GLY A 69 15.11 8.29 -0.87
N MET A 70 13.89 7.88 -0.55
CA MET A 70 13.32 6.57 -0.88
C MET A 70 12.14 6.73 -1.85
N ARG A 71 11.69 5.61 -2.43
CA ARG A 71 10.44 5.50 -3.19
C ARG A 71 9.76 4.16 -2.94
N PHE A 72 8.44 4.15 -2.92
CA PHE A 72 7.70 2.90 -2.94
C PHE A 72 7.60 2.29 -4.34
N ILE A 73 7.68 0.96 -4.41
CA ILE A 73 7.41 0.16 -5.60
C ILE A 73 6.14 -0.66 -5.36
N SER A 74 5.19 -0.59 -6.28
CA SER A 74 4.03 -1.49 -6.32
C SER A 74 4.26 -2.55 -7.39
N LEU A 75 4.42 -3.80 -6.96
CA LEU A 75 4.45 -4.97 -7.85
C LEU A 75 3.12 -5.69 -7.74
N ALA A 76 2.53 -6.04 -8.88
CA ALA A 76 1.29 -6.81 -8.94
C ALA A 76 1.55 -8.14 -9.64
N ARG A 77 1.03 -9.23 -9.08
CA ARG A 77 0.92 -10.50 -9.81
C ARG A 77 -0.50 -11.03 -9.73
N VAL A 78 -1.00 -11.53 -10.85
CA VAL A 78 -2.29 -12.21 -10.88
C VAL A 78 -2.16 -13.50 -10.07
N VAL A 79 -3.10 -13.72 -9.17
CA VAL A 79 -3.18 -14.94 -8.35
C VAL A 79 -4.49 -15.67 -8.64
N PRO A 80 -4.51 -17.01 -8.57
CA PRO A 80 -5.75 -17.77 -8.67
C PRO A 80 -6.75 -17.31 -7.60
N ALA A 81 -8.04 -17.31 -7.92
CA ALA A 81 -9.10 -16.78 -7.06
C ALA A 81 -9.15 -17.34 -5.62
N HIS A 82 -8.56 -18.52 -5.37
CA HIS A 82 -8.50 -19.15 -4.04
C HIS A 82 -7.28 -18.74 -3.20
N ALA A 83 -6.37 -17.91 -3.73
CA ALA A 83 -5.09 -17.58 -3.11
C ALA A 83 -5.06 -16.18 -2.46
N THR A 84 -6.20 -15.71 -1.94
CA THR A 84 -6.34 -14.41 -1.29
C THR A 84 -5.97 -14.50 0.19
N SER A 85 -4.69 -14.33 0.52
CA SER A 85 -4.24 -14.14 1.91
C SER A 85 -3.20 -13.05 1.99
N MET A 86 -3.37 -12.07 2.89
CA MET A 86 -2.29 -11.15 3.25
C MET A 86 -1.16 -11.95 3.91
N ARG A 87 0.05 -11.78 3.40
CA ARG A 87 1.27 -12.38 3.94
C ARG A 87 2.32 -11.28 3.99
N SER A 88 2.94 -11.09 5.14
CA SER A 88 4.17 -10.31 5.26
C SER A 88 5.23 -10.96 4.38
N ALA A 89 5.83 -10.21 3.47
CA ALA A 89 7.05 -10.64 2.83
C ALA A 89 8.19 -10.44 3.83
N GLN A 90 8.77 -11.52 4.35
CA GLN A 90 10.10 -11.42 4.94
C GLN A 90 11.08 -11.12 3.81
N LEU A 91 11.57 -9.88 3.75
CA LEU A 91 12.81 -9.58 3.03
C LEU A 91 13.96 -10.34 3.74
N PRO A 92 14.89 -10.96 2.99
CA PRO A 92 16.06 -11.64 3.56
C PRO A 92 16.98 -10.69 4.33
#